data_AF-A0A7S0JEX8-F1
#
_entry.id   AF-A0A7S0JEX8-F1
#
_cell.length_a   1.000
_cell.length_b   1.000
_cell.length_c   1.000
_cell.angle_alpha   90.00
_cell.angle_beta   90.00
_cell.angle_gamma   90.00
#
_symmetry.space_group_name_H-M   'P 1'
#
loop_
_entity.id
_entity.type
_entity.pdbx_description
1 polymer ?
#
loop_
_entity_poly.entity_id
_entity_poly.type
_entity_poly.pdbx_seq_one_letter_code
_entity_poly.pdbx_strand_id
1 'polypeptide(L)'
;RDDSEGLERQLKEQWQHLRLESAALQQQCQIDRQGLDDLRQLTEQLSALVVKPNSSTTPPNSSKRGRGAEVEAFEQRLRKQPSQGVSHIEDLDGMGLEGLQELLDMERASHAKYLQQLEKNACEIEVLTASYRELSSQLTSLSQKHFLGT
;
A
#
# COMPACT_ATOMS: atom_id res chain seq x y z
N ARG A 1 -43.42 -18.77 -6.89
CA ARG A 1 -42.46 -18.63 -8.02
C ARG A 1 -41.72 -17.29 -7.88
N ASP A 2 -42.34 -16.26 -7.31
CA ASP A 2 -41.73 -14.97 -6.95
C ASP A 2 -40.55 -15.02 -5.94
N ASP A 3 -40.55 -15.93 -4.96
CA ASP A 3 -39.52 -15.92 -3.91
C ASP A 3 -38.10 -16.22 -4.43
N SER A 4 -37.99 -17.00 -5.51
CA SER A 4 -36.71 -17.39 -6.11
C SER A 4 -36.08 -16.25 -6.91
N GLU A 5 -36.89 -15.48 -7.63
CA GLU A 5 -36.42 -14.34 -8.42
C GLU A 5 -35.99 -13.17 -7.52
N GLY A 6 -36.69 -12.99 -6.39
CA GLY A 6 -36.28 -12.02 -5.35
C GLY A 6 -34.94 -12.38 -4.71
N LEU A 7 -34.73 -13.66 -4.37
CA LEU A 7 -33.48 -14.13 -3.79
C LEU A 7 -32.31 -14.03 -4.79
N GLU A 8 -32.55 -14.37 -6.06
CA GLU A 8 -31.54 -14.26 -7.12
C GLU A 8 -31.08 -12.81 -7.29
N ARG A 9 -32.01 -11.87 -7.34
CA ARG A 9 -31.69 -10.43 -7.42
C ARG A 9 -30.88 -9.98 -6.21
N GLN A 10 -31.28 -10.40 -5.00
CA GLN A 10 -30.56 -10.05 -3.77
C GLN A 10 -29.12 -10.59 -3.78
N LEU A 11 -28.90 -11.83 -4.21
CA LEU A 11 -27.56 -12.42 -4.30
C LEU A 11 -26.70 -11.69 -5.34
N LYS A 12 -27.27 -11.33 -6.50
CA LYS A 12 -26.58 -10.53 -7.53
C LYS A 12 -26.15 -9.16 -6.99
N GLU A 13 -27.05 -8.46 -6.29
CA GLU A 13 -26.74 -7.16 -5.67
C GLU A 13 -25.63 -7.28 -4.61
N GLN A 14 -25.70 -8.30 -3.74
CA GLN A 14 -24.66 -8.55 -2.74
C GLN A 14 -23.31 -8.86 -3.37
N TRP A 15 -23.30 -9.71 -4.40
CA TRP A 15 -22.07 -10.04 -5.13
C TRP A 15 -21.47 -8.80 -5.80
N GLN A 16 -22.29 -8.00 -6.49
CA GLN A 16 -21.82 -6.77 -7.14
C GLN A 16 -21.22 -5.78 -6.14
N HIS A 17 -21.89 -5.59 -5.00
CA HIS A 17 -21.39 -4.71 -3.95
C HIS A 17 -20.05 -5.20 -3.40
N LEU A 18 -19.98 -6.48 -3.01
CA LEU A 18 -18.76 -7.08 -2.47
C LEU A 18 -17.61 -7.05 -3.48
N ARG A 19 -17.90 -7.25 -4.77
CA ARG A 19 -16.91 -7.18 -5.84
C ARG A 19 -16.29 -5.79 -5.97
N LEU A 20 -17.09 -4.74 -5.83
CA LEU A 20 -16.62 -3.36 -5.83
C LEU A 20 -15.75 -3.06 -4.59
N GLU A 21 -16.12 -3.59 -3.43
CA GLU A 21 -15.31 -3.45 -2.21
C GLU A 21 -13.97 -4.18 -2.35
N SER A 22 -13.98 -5.45 -2.78
CA SER A 22 -12.77 -6.23 -3.03
C SER A 22 -11.85 -5.56 -4.06
N ALA A 23 -12.42 -4.97 -5.11
CA ALA A 23 -11.68 -4.21 -6.10
C ALA A 23 -10.93 -3.02 -5.49
N ALA A 24 -11.60 -2.25 -4.62
CA ALA A 24 -10.98 -1.13 -3.92
C ALA A 24 -9.87 -1.62 -2.98
N LEU A 25 -10.10 -2.71 -2.24
CA LEU A 25 -9.07 -3.31 -1.36
C LEU A 25 -7.86 -3.83 -2.14
N GLN A 26 -8.09 -4.47 -3.28
CA GLN A 26 -7.03 -4.94 -4.17
C GLN A 26 -6.16 -3.78 -4.67
N GLN A 27 -6.79 -2.68 -5.09
CA GLN A 27 -6.06 -1.46 -5.49
C GLN A 27 -5.23 -0.91 -4.33
N GLN A 28 -5.80 -0.83 -3.12
CA GLN A 28 -5.06 -0.39 -1.94
C GLN A 28 -3.85 -1.30 -1.65
N CYS A 29 -4.00 -2.63 -1.78
CA CYS A 29 -2.89 -3.57 -1.59
C CYS A 29 -1.74 -3.33 -2.58
N GLN A 30 -2.06 -2.96 -3.82
CA GLN A 30 -1.06 -2.65 -4.85
C GLN A 30 -0.34 -1.33 -4.54
N ILE A 31 -1.08 -0.31 -4.12
CA ILE A 31 -0.52 0.99 -3.70
C ILE A 31 0.43 0.81 -2.52
N ASP A 32 -0.02 0.12 -1.47
CA ASP A 32 0.80 -0.16 -0.28
C ASP A 32 2.06 -0.94 -0.63
N ARG A 33 1.96 -1.92 -1.55
CA ARG A 33 3.12 -2.72 -1.97
C ARG A 33 4.18 -1.87 -2.68
N GLN A 34 3.77 -0.99 -3.60
CA GLN A 34 4.70 -0.06 -4.23
C GLN A 34 5.32 0.88 -3.18
N GLY A 35 4.51 1.40 -2.26
CA GLY A 35 5.00 2.27 -1.18
C GLY A 35 6.00 1.57 -0.26
N LEU A 36 5.77 0.30 0.04
CA LEU A 36 6.69 -0.53 0.82
C LEU A 36 8.02 -0.73 0.11
N ASP A 37 8.00 -1.02 -1.19
CA ASP A 37 9.24 -1.19 -1.97
C ASP A 37 10.09 0.09 -1.98
N ASP A 38 9.46 1.25 -2.18
CA ASP A 38 10.13 2.56 -2.12
C ASP A 38 10.71 2.82 -0.71
N LEU A 39 9.96 2.52 0.35
CA LEU A 39 10.40 2.73 1.74
C LEU A 39 11.54 1.78 2.13
N ARG A 40 11.52 0.52 1.67
CA ARG A 40 12.63 -0.42 1.83
C ARG A 40 13.90 0.13 1.18
N GLN A 41 13.79 0.62 -0.06
CA GLN A 41 14.92 1.18 -0.79
C GLN A 41 15.52 2.40 -0.07
N LEU A 42 14.69 3.32 0.42
CA LEU A 42 15.14 4.49 1.18
C LEU A 42 15.85 4.08 2.48
N THR A 43 15.30 3.10 3.20
CA THR A 43 15.88 2.58 4.44
C THR A 43 17.24 1.93 4.19
N GLU A 44 17.38 1.17 3.11
CA GLU A 44 18.64 0.54 2.71
C GLU A 44 19.71 1.58 2.34
N GLN A 45 19.32 2.61 1.57
CA GLN A 45 20.22 3.72 1.23
C GLN A 45 20.73 4.45 2.47
N LEU A 46 19.85 4.76 3.43
CA LEU A 46 20.27 5.39 4.69
C LEU A 46 21.20 4.48 5.50
N SER A 47 20.91 3.19 5.57
CA SER A 47 21.76 2.22 6.27
C SER A 47 23.18 2.21 5.70
N ALA A 48 23.32 2.22 4.37
CA ALA A 48 24.62 2.28 3.71
C ALA A 48 25.42 3.55 4.07
N LEU A 49 24.75 4.70 4.20
CA LEU A 49 25.37 5.98 4.58
C LEU A 49 25.81 6.00 6.05
N VAL A 50 25.09 5.32 6.94
CA VAL A 50 25.48 5.18 8.35
C VAL A 50 26.71 4.26 8.49
N VAL A 51 26.79 3.18 7.69
CA VAL A 51 27.88 2.19 7.77
C VAL A 51 29.19 2.66 7.10
N LYS A 52 29.13 3.50 6.06
CA LYS A 52 30.32 4.11 5.42
C LYS A 52 30.23 5.64 5.44
N PRO A 53 30.75 6.31 6.49
CA PRO A 53 30.73 7.77 6.55
C PRO A 53 31.64 8.46 5.52
N ASN A 54 32.62 7.76 4.93
CA ASN A 54 33.72 8.38 4.19
C ASN A 54 33.92 7.79 2.79
N SER A 55 33.42 8.50 1.77
CA SER A 55 34.18 8.80 0.53
C SER A 55 33.40 9.83 -0.26
N SER A 56 34.03 10.98 -0.45
CA SER A 56 33.67 12.07 -1.36
C SER A 56 32.73 11.68 -2.51
N THR A 57 31.42 11.80 -2.31
CA THR A 57 30.45 11.94 -3.39
C THR A 57 29.99 13.38 -3.35
N THR A 58 30.51 14.18 -4.28
CA THR A 58 30.00 15.52 -4.59
C THR A 58 28.46 15.50 -4.57
N PRO A 59 27.82 16.38 -3.80
CA PRO A 59 26.36 16.38 -3.73
C PRO A 59 25.82 16.81 -5.10
N PRO A 60 24.83 16.10 -5.68
CA PRO A 60 24.08 16.68 -6.76
C PRO A 60 23.37 17.91 -6.20
N ASN A 61 23.62 19.04 -6.85
CA ASN A 61 23.00 20.32 -6.56
C ASN A 61 21.47 20.19 -6.62
N SER A 62 20.82 20.01 -5.48
CA SER A 62 19.37 20.23 -5.34
C SER A 62 19.10 21.08 -4.11
N SER A 63 18.88 22.35 -4.42
CA SER A 63 18.15 23.36 -3.64
C SER A 63 17.43 22.87 -2.39
N LYS A 64 17.84 23.44 -1.25
CA LYS A 64 17.00 23.83 -0.09
C LYS A 64 15.48 23.59 -0.26
N ARG A 65 14.99 22.36 -0.06
CA ARG A 65 13.62 22.06 0.40
C ARG A 65 13.70 20.82 1.29
N GLY A 66 13.03 20.90 2.44
CA GLY A 66 13.32 20.10 3.62
C GLY A 66 13.20 18.59 3.44
N ARG A 67 14.14 17.85 4.05
CA ARG A 67 14.18 16.38 4.13
C ARG A 67 12.97 15.73 4.83
N GLY A 68 12.05 16.52 5.39
CA GLY A 68 10.76 16.06 5.90
C GLY A 68 9.62 16.17 4.88
N ALA A 69 9.73 17.08 3.91
CA ALA A 69 8.68 17.35 2.94
C ALA A 69 8.53 16.25 1.89
N GLU A 70 9.59 15.48 1.60
CA GLU A 70 9.53 14.35 0.67
C GLU A 70 8.82 13.13 1.30
N VAL A 71 8.97 12.92 2.61
CA VAL A 71 8.27 11.86 3.35
C VAL A 71 6.80 12.25 3.57
N GLU A 72 6.51 13.49 3.95
CA GLU A 72 5.11 13.98 4.02
C GLU A 72 4.45 13.98 2.63
N ALA A 73 5.19 14.34 1.56
CA ALA A 73 4.69 14.24 0.20
C ALA A 73 4.49 12.79 -0.27
N PHE A 74 5.27 11.84 0.26
CA PHE A 74 5.11 10.41 0.02
C PHE A 74 3.87 9.86 0.74
N GLU A 75 3.68 10.19 2.03
CA GLU A 75 2.44 9.90 2.78
C GLU A 75 1.21 10.51 2.08
N GLN A 76 1.32 11.71 1.50
CA GLN A 76 0.24 12.32 0.74
C GLN A 76 0.03 11.73 -0.67
N ARG A 77 1.06 11.17 -1.31
CA ARG A 77 0.95 10.50 -2.62
C ARG A 77 0.32 9.13 -2.50
N LEU A 78 0.57 8.39 -1.41
CA LEU A 78 -0.18 7.18 -1.08
C LEU A 78 -1.68 7.44 -0.98
N ARG A 79 -2.08 8.63 -0.51
CA ARG A 79 -3.49 9.06 -0.43
C ARG A 79 -4.10 9.55 -1.76
N LYS A 80 -3.30 9.74 -2.82
CA LYS A 80 -3.72 10.42 -4.06
C LYS A 80 -3.16 9.74 -5.31
N GLN A 81 -3.51 8.48 -5.55
CA GLN A 81 -3.26 7.82 -6.83
C GLN A 81 -4.56 7.20 -7.38
N PRO A 82 -4.83 7.38 -8.69
CA PRO A 82 -6.13 7.14 -9.29
C PRO A 82 -6.42 5.65 -9.50
N SER A 83 -7.68 5.30 -9.28
CA SER A 83 -8.30 3.99 -9.49
C SER A 83 -8.27 3.57 -10.97
N GLN A 84 -7.33 2.73 -11.36
CA GLN A 84 -7.41 2.04 -12.65
C GLN A 84 -8.07 0.66 -12.48
N GLY A 85 -9.32 0.61 -12.96
CA GLY A 85 -9.84 -0.50 -13.75
C GLY A 85 -10.19 -1.79 -13.02
N VAL A 86 -11.41 -1.87 -12.48
CA VAL A 86 -12.11 -3.16 -12.38
C VAL A 86 -13.26 -3.13 -13.38
N SER A 87 -12.96 -3.63 -14.58
CA SER A 87 -13.90 -3.80 -15.68
C SER A 87 -13.92 -5.27 -16.09
N HIS A 88 -14.41 -6.11 -15.20
CA HIS A 88 -14.93 -7.42 -15.56
C HIS A 88 -16.25 -7.59 -14.81
N ILE A 89 -17.34 -7.20 -15.50
CA ILE A 89 -18.69 -7.56 -15.08
C ILE A 89 -18.89 -8.95 -15.67
N GLU A 90 -18.85 -9.98 -14.83
CA GLU A 90 -19.27 -11.32 -15.25
C GLU A 90 -20.75 -11.27 -15.59
N ASP A 91 -21.11 -11.87 -16.73
CA ASP A 91 -22.50 -11.91 -17.18
C ASP A 91 -23.25 -12.94 -16.31
N LEU A 92 -24.01 -12.45 -15.33
CA LEU A 92 -24.72 -13.28 -14.34
C LEU A 92 -26.11 -13.73 -14.84
N ASP A 93 -26.44 -13.45 -16.10
CA ASP A 93 -27.73 -13.83 -16.68
C ASP A 93 -27.79 -15.33 -16.96
N GLY A 94 -28.77 -16.00 -16.36
CA GLY A 94 -28.95 -17.45 -16.44
C GLY A 94 -28.17 -18.26 -15.40
N MET A 95 -27.45 -17.62 -14.47
CA MET A 95 -26.79 -18.30 -13.36
C MET A 95 -27.80 -18.68 -12.27
N GLY A 96 -27.87 -19.98 -11.94
CA GLY A 96 -28.72 -20.46 -10.85
C GLY A 96 -28.24 -19.96 -9.48
N LEU A 97 -29.14 -19.99 -8.49
CA LEU A 97 -28.88 -19.55 -7.11
C LEU A 97 -27.63 -20.18 -6.48
N GLU A 98 -27.38 -21.46 -6.74
CA GLU A 98 -26.21 -22.18 -6.23
C GLU A 98 -24.89 -21.61 -6.79
N GLY A 99 -24.87 -21.29 -8.10
CA GLY A 99 -23.71 -20.65 -8.72
C GLY A 99 -23.47 -19.23 -8.20
N LEU A 100 -24.53 -18.46 -7.98
CA LEU A 100 -24.42 -17.12 -7.36
C LEU A 100 -23.88 -17.19 -5.93
N GLN A 101 -24.31 -18.20 -5.16
CA GLN A 101 -23.81 -18.43 -3.80
C GLN A 101 -22.32 -18.80 -3.80
N GLU A 102 -21.90 -19.67 -4.72
CA GLU A 102 -20.48 -20.03 -4.89
C GLU A 102 -19.63 -18.81 -5.25
N LEU A 103 -20.07 -17.99 -6.22
CA LEU A 103 -19.40 -16.74 -6.57
C LEU A 103 -19.27 -15.80 -5.38
N LEU A 104 -20.35 -15.64 -4.60
CA LEU A 104 -20.36 -14.82 -3.39
C LEU A 104 -19.33 -15.31 -2.37
N ASP A 105 -19.24 -16.62 -2.16
CA ASP A 105 -18.30 -17.21 -1.20
C ASP A 105 -16.84 -17.11 -1.67
N MET A 106 -16.58 -17.27 -2.97
CA MET A 106 -15.25 -16.98 -3.54
C MET A 106 -14.86 -15.51 -3.39
N GLU A 107 -15.81 -14.59 -3.62
CA GLU A 107 -15.55 -13.16 -3.50
C GLU A 107 -15.32 -12.77 -2.04
N ARG A 108 -16.07 -13.34 -1.09
CA ARG A 108 -15.82 -13.18 0.36
C ARG A 108 -14.43 -13.66 0.76
N ALA A 109 -14.00 -14.81 0.24
CA ALA A 109 -12.67 -15.34 0.49
C ALA A 109 -11.57 -14.43 -0.08
N SER A 110 -11.79 -13.85 -1.26
CA SER A 110 -10.87 -12.89 -1.88
C SER A 110 -10.81 -11.57 -1.10
N HIS A 111 -11.97 -11.04 -0.71
CA HIS A 111 -12.09 -9.86 0.14
C HIS A 111 -11.31 -10.01 1.45
N ALA A 112 -11.50 -11.15 2.15
CA ALA A 112 -10.79 -11.44 3.38
C ALA A 112 -9.26 -11.51 3.19
N LYS A 113 -8.79 -12.07 2.08
CA LYS A 113 -7.35 -12.09 1.75
C LYS A 113 -6.79 -10.69 1.55
N TYR A 114 -7.53 -9.79 0.87
CA TYR A 114 -7.08 -8.41 0.70
C TYR A 114 -7.02 -7.67 2.04
N LEU A 115 -8.02 -7.83 2.92
CA LEU A 115 -7.97 -7.24 4.26
C LEU A 115 -6.74 -7.71 5.06
N GLN A 116 -6.48 -9.02 5.09
CA GLN A 116 -5.28 -9.55 5.75
C GLN A 116 -3.98 -9.02 5.15
N GLN A 117 -3.93 -8.85 3.83
CA GLN A 117 -2.77 -8.27 3.17
C GLN A 117 -2.56 -6.80 3.53
N LEU A 118 -3.63 -6.01 3.66
CA LEU A 118 -3.56 -4.63 4.13
C LEU A 118 -3.07 -4.53 5.58
N GLU A 119 -3.55 -5.38 6.47
CA GLU A 119 -3.06 -5.45 7.85
C GLU A 119 -1.57 -5.76 7.91
N LYS A 120 -1.12 -6.72 7.09
CA LYS A 120 0.30 -7.06 6.96
C LYS A 120 1.11 -5.88 6.43
N ASN A 121 0.60 -5.20 5.39
CA ASN A 121 1.27 -4.04 4.81
C ASN A 121 1.42 -2.91 5.83
N ALA A 122 0.36 -2.62 6.60
CA ALA A 122 0.38 -1.59 7.63
C ALA A 122 1.45 -1.88 8.69
N CYS A 123 1.52 -3.11 9.19
CA CYS A 123 2.55 -3.53 10.15
C CYS A 123 3.96 -3.34 9.57
N GLU A 124 4.18 -3.70 8.30
CA GLU A 124 5.49 -3.54 7.68
C GLU A 124 5.87 -2.06 7.46
N ILE A 125 4.91 -1.21 7.08
CA ILE A 125 5.12 0.24 6.95
C ILE A 125 5.56 0.82 8.30
N GLU A 126 4.91 0.44 9.40
CA GLU A 126 5.28 0.90 10.75
C GLU A 126 6.72 0.53 11.10
N VAL A 127 7.11 -0.73 10.87
CA VAL A 127 8.48 -1.23 11.13
C VAL A 127 9.51 -0.46 10.32
N LEU A 128 9.31 -0.35 9.00
CA LEU A 128 10.26 0.33 8.12
C LEU A 128 10.35 1.84 8.43
N THR A 129 9.22 2.47 8.77
CA THR A 129 9.19 3.88 9.17
C THR A 129 9.99 4.10 10.46
N ALA A 130 9.87 3.20 11.44
CA ALA A 130 10.66 3.25 12.66
C ALA A 130 12.17 3.13 12.37
N SER A 131 12.56 2.14 11.55
CA SER A 131 13.96 1.97 11.13
C SER A 131 14.51 3.18 10.37
N TYR A 132 13.72 3.74 9.44
CA TYR A 132 14.10 4.95 8.70
C TYR A 132 14.35 6.14 9.64
N ARG A 133 13.46 6.37 10.62
CA ARG A 133 13.61 7.45 11.62
C ARG A 133 14.86 7.25 12.48
N GLU A 134 15.13 6.02 12.90
CA GLU A 134 16.31 5.71 13.68
C GLU A 134 17.60 5.96 12.89
N LEU A 135 17.71 5.43 11.67
CA LEU A 135 18.87 5.63 10.80
C LEU A 135 19.09 7.11 10.48
N SER A 136 18.01 7.85 10.22
CA SER A 136 18.06 9.30 10.00
C SER A 136 18.60 10.06 11.23
N SER A 137 18.19 9.65 12.43
CA SER A 137 18.68 10.22 13.70
C SER A 137 20.16 9.92 13.93
N GLN A 138 20.59 8.68 13.65
CA GLN A 138 22.00 8.29 13.74
C GLN A 138 22.86 9.09 12.76
N LEU A 139 22.43 9.22 11.49
CA LEU A 139 23.14 10.01 10.48
C LEU A 139 23.24 11.49 10.87
N THR A 140 22.16 12.07 11.39
CA THR A 140 22.15 13.46 11.88
C THR A 140 23.14 13.63 13.02
N SER A 141 23.15 12.71 13.98
CA SER A 141 24.08 12.73 15.11
C SER A 141 25.54 12.60 14.67
N LEU A 142 25.83 11.73 13.70
CA LEU A 142 27.18 11.59 13.12
C LEU A 142 27.62 12.87 12.40
N SER A 143 26.73 13.49 11.62
CA SER A 143 27.03 14.75 10.93
C SER A 143 27.32 15.91 11.89
N GLN A 144 26.57 16.01 13.00
CA GLN A 144 26.80 17.03 14.03
C GLN A 144 28.11 16.80 14.78
N LYS A 145 28.45 15.55 15.12
CA LYS A 145 29.74 15.20 15.73
C LYS A 145 30.91 15.54 14.81
N HIS A 146 30.76 15.32 13.51
CA HIS A 146 31.80 15.68 12.52
C HIS A 146 31.91 17.21 12.32
N PHE A 147 30.85 17.97 12.57
CA PHE A 147 30.86 19.45 12.45
C PHE A 147 31.37 20.16 13.71
N LEU A 148 31.22 19.55 14.89
CA LEU A 148 31.71 20.08 16.18
C LEU A 148 33.09 19.53 16.57
N GLY A 149 33.66 18.64 15.75
CA GLY A 149 34.97 18.01 15.91
C GLY A 149 36.02 18.60 14.96
N THR A 150 36.22 19.91 15.01
CA THR A 150 37.40 20.66 14.55
C THR A 150 37.62 21.80 15.51
#